data_AF-A0A3N9P0E8-F1
#
_entry.id   AF-A0A3N9P0E8-F1
#
_cell.length_a   1.000
_cell.length_b   1.000
_cell.length_c   1.000
_cell.angle_alpha   90.00
_cell.angle_beta   90.00
_cell.angle_gamma   90.00
#
_symmetry.space_group_name_H-M   'P 1'
#
loop_
_entity.id
_entity.type
_entity.pdbx_description
1 polymer ?
#
loop_
_entity_poly.entity_id
_entity_poly.type
_entity_poly.pdbx_seq_one_letter_code
_entity_poly.pdbx_strand_id
1 'polypeptide(L)'
;MDSIKVMSYNIHSGIGRDGVYNLERIRDVIARENPDIIALQEVDIGLKKSHFDDQPMRLSDELKLYSYFCLTRVTEKGTYGILTLCRFPIIE
;
A
#
# COMPACT_ATOMS: atom_id res chain seq x y z
N MET A 1 -17.84 19.99 11.68
CA MET A 1 -16.67 20.07 10.77
C MET A 1 -16.42 18.68 10.26
N ASP A 2 -16.42 18.49 8.95
CA ASP A 2 -15.97 17.22 8.37
C ASP A 2 -14.48 17.09 8.66
N SER A 3 -14.09 16.03 9.38
CA SER A 3 -12.71 15.74 9.74
C SER A 3 -12.09 14.79 8.72
N ILE A 4 -10.84 15.05 8.32
CA ILE A 4 -10.07 14.11 7.49
C ILE A 4 -9.34 13.12 8.39
N LYS A 5 -9.54 11.81 8.17
CA LYS A 5 -8.77 10.75 8.84
C LYS A 5 -7.58 10.36 7.96
N VAL A 6 -6.38 10.49 8.52
CA VAL A 6 -5.12 10.13 7.85
C VAL A 6 -4.50 8.92 8.51
N MET A 7 -3.97 8.00 7.71
CA MET A 7 -3.23 6.82 8.16
C MET A 7 -1.83 6.82 7.55
N SER A 8 -0.82 6.52 8.37
CA SER A 8 0.52 6.13 7.90
C SER A 8 0.83 4.74 8.42
N TYR A 9 1.29 3.85 7.54
CA TYR A 9 1.55 2.47 7.91
C TYR A 9 2.68 1.87 7.08
N ASN A 10 3.75 1.48 7.77
CA ASN A 10 4.79 0.65 7.19
C ASN A 10 4.30 -0.80 7.14
N ILE A 11 4.09 -1.32 5.94
CA ILE A 11 3.48 -2.65 5.74
C ILE A 11 4.53 -3.76 5.68
N HIS A 12 5.82 -3.43 5.73
CA HIS A 12 6.94 -4.36 5.63
C HIS A 12 6.77 -5.37 4.47
N SER A 13 6.44 -4.84 3.28
CA SER A 13 6.13 -5.63 2.07
C SER A 13 4.97 -6.63 2.23
N GLY A 14 4.07 -6.42 3.19
CA GLY A 14 2.97 -7.33 3.52
C GLY A 14 3.40 -8.53 4.38
N ILE A 15 4.61 -8.53 4.94
CA ILE A 15 5.14 -9.61 5.77
C ILE A 15 4.85 -9.31 7.24
N GLY A 16 4.03 -10.15 7.86
CA GLY A 16 3.68 -9.99 9.27
C GLY A 16 4.81 -10.37 10.22
N ARG A 17 4.57 -10.19 11.51
CA ARG A 17 5.48 -10.64 12.59
C ARG A 17 5.62 -12.16 12.65
N ASP A 18 4.69 -12.87 12.04
CA ASP A 18 4.73 -14.31 11.79
C ASP A 18 5.68 -14.69 10.63
N GLY A 19 6.27 -13.71 9.94
CA GLY A 19 7.13 -13.93 8.78
C GLY A 19 6.36 -14.34 7.52
N VAL A 20 5.03 -14.28 7.54
CA VAL A 20 4.17 -14.71 6.43
C VAL A 20 3.72 -13.50 5.62
N TYR A 21 3.88 -13.60 4.29
CA TYR A 21 3.31 -12.64 3.35
C TYR A 21 1.79 -12.78 3.28
N ASN A 22 1.08 -11.69 3.57
CA ASN A 22 -0.37 -11.61 3.47
C ASN A 22 -0.80 -10.16 3.22
N LEU A 23 -1.04 -9.80 1.95
CA LEU A 23 -1.49 -8.47 1.57
C LEU A 23 -2.93 -8.18 2.01
N GLU A 24 -3.79 -9.20 2.03
CA GLU A 24 -5.19 -9.08 2.49
C GLU A 24 -5.26 -8.59 3.93
N ARG A 25 -4.34 -9.02 4.79
CA ARG A 25 -4.24 -8.53 6.18
C ARG A 25 -4.05 -7.02 6.24
N ILE A 26 -3.26 -6.46 5.32
CA ILE A 26 -3.03 -5.01 5.25
C ILE A 26 -4.31 -4.31 4.78
N ARG A 27 -4.95 -4.85 3.73
CA ARG A 27 -6.23 -4.38 3.21
C ARG A 27 -7.34 -4.42 4.26
N ASP A 28 -7.40 -5.47 5.07
CA ASP A 28 -8.30 -5.63 6.22
C ASP A 28 -8.14 -4.52 7.25
N VAL A 29 -6.89 -4.21 7.63
CA VAL A 29 -6.61 -3.14 8.58
C VAL A 29 -7.04 -1.78 8.01
N ILE A 30 -6.68 -1.47 6.76
CA ILE A 30 -7.04 -0.20 6.13
C ILE A 30 -8.56 -0.06 6.01
N ALA A 31 -9.26 -1.09 5.55
CA ALA A 31 -10.71 -1.08 5.40
C ALA A 31 -11.44 -0.89 6.75
N ARG A 32 -10.95 -1.55 7.82
CA ARG A 32 -11.51 -1.40 9.16
C ARG A 32 -11.30 0.01 9.72
N GLU A 33 -10.13 0.59 9.49
CA GLU A 33 -9.84 1.96 9.93
C GLU A 33 -10.56 3.01 9.08
N ASN A 34 -10.90 2.69 7.83
CA ASN A 34 -11.59 3.56 6.88
C ASN A 34 -11.04 5.01 6.79
N PRO A 35 -9.71 5.20 6.64
CA PRO A 35 -9.11 6.53 6.46
C PRO A 35 -9.44 7.14 5.10
N ASP A 36 -9.33 8.46 5.00
CA ASP A 36 -9.52 9.21 3.75
C ASP A 36 -8.21 9.29 2.93
N ILE A 37 -7.07 9.34 3.62
CA ILE A 37 -5.72 9.40 3.04
C ILE A 37 -4.84 8.36 3.74
N ILE A 38 -4.13 7.56 2.96
CA ILE A 38 -3.22 6.52 3.45
C ILE A 38 -1.84 6.71 2.81
N ALA A 39 -0.80 6.77 3.64
CA ALA A 39 0.59 6.69 3.21
C ALA A 39 1.19 5.35 3.66
N LEU A 40 1.43 4.46 2.71
CA LEU A 40 2.07 3.17 2.96
C LEU A 40 3.55 3.21 2.62
N GLN A 41 4.38 2.74 3.55
CA GLN A 41 5.81 2.54 3.30
C GLN A 41 6.11 1.05 3.10
N GLU A 42 7.23 0.79 2.42
CA GLU A 42 7.72 -0.56 2.14
C GLU A 42 6.81 -1.37 1.22
N VAL A 43 6.33 -0.72 0.17
CA VAL A 43 5.44 -1.34 -0.82
C VAL A 43 6.26 -1.88 -1.99
N ASP A 44 6.03 -3.14 -2.34
CA ASP A 44 6.75 -3.87 -3.37
C ASP A 44 5.99 -3.90 -4.71
N ILE A 45 6.74 -3.94 -5.82
CA ILE A 45 6.25 -4.41 -7.12
C ILE A 45 7.20 -5.49 -7.63
N GLY A 46 6.67 -6.70 -7.88
CA GLY A 46 7.37 -7.76 -8.59
C GLY A 46 8.48 -8.47 -7.79
N LEU A 47 8.58 -8.27 -6.47
CA LEU A 47 9.61 -8.93 -5.66
C LEU A 47 9.20 -10.35 -5.23
N LYS A 48 10.14 -11.29 -5.22
CA LYS A 48 9.87 -12.71 -4.85
C LYS A 48 9.24 -12.86 -3.47
N LYS A 49 9.64 -12.01 -2.49
CA LYS A 49 9.14 -12.06 -1.11
C LYS A 49 7.66 -11.68 -0.99
N SER A 50 7.14 -10.94 -1.97
CA SER A 50 5.73 -10.54 -2.08
C SER A 50 5.01 -11.34 -3.18
N HIS A 51 5.49 -12.55 -3.48
CA HIS A 51 4.94 -13.42 -4.53
C HIS A 51 4.87 -12.76 -5.92
N PHE A 52 5.76 -11.81 -6.19
CA PHE A 52 5.80 -11.02 -7.43
C PHE A 52 4.57 -10.13 -7.64
N ASP A 53 3.81 -9.83 -6.59
CA ASP A 53 2.65 -8.96 -6.68
C ASP A 53 3.02 -7.52 -7.05
N ASP A 54 2.11 -6.87 -7.77
CA ASP A 54 2.01 -5.41 -7.84
C ASP A 54 1.11 -4.95 -6.68
N GLN A 55 1.72 -4.69 -5.52
CA GLN A 55 0.98 -4.32 -4.31
C GLN A 55 0.20 -3.00 -4.47
N PRO A 56 0.74 -1.94 -5.12
CA PRO A 56 0.00 -0.74 -5.43
C PRO A 56 -1.30 -1.00 -6.20
N MET A 57 -1.22 -1.73 -7.31
CA MET A 57 -2.39 -2.05 -8.14
C MET A 57 -3.42 -2.86 -7.37
N ARG A 58 -2.98 -3.88 -6.62
CA ARG A 58 -3.88 -4.73 -5.84
C ARG A 58 -4.61 -3.94 -4.75
N LEU A 59 -3.87 -3.21 -3.92
CA LEU A 59 -4.45 -2.45 -2.82
C LEU A 59 -5.40 -1.34 -3.32
N SER A 60 -5.06 -0.66 -4.41
CA SER A 60 -5.92 0.39 -4.96
C SER A 60 -7.21 -0.18 -5.57
N ASP A 61 -7.13 -1.31 -6.28
CA ASP A 61 -8.32 -1.98 -6.84
C ASP A 61 -9.20 -2.57 -5.74
N GLU A 62 -8.63 -3.26 -4.75
CA GLU A 62 -9.39 -3.88 -3.66
C GLU A 62 -10.07 -2.83 -2.76
N LEU A 63 -9.39 -1.70 -2.47
CA LEU A 63 -9.93 -0.62 -1.63
C LEU A 63 -10.75 0.41 -2.41
N LYS A 64 -10.75 0.37 -3.75
CA LYS A 64 -11.41 1.34 -4.64
C LYS A 64 -10.99 2.79 -4.34
N LEU A 65 -9.69 3.00 -4.15
CA LEU A 65 -9.08 4.30 -3.86
C LEU A 65 -8.19 4.76 -5.02
N TYR A 66 -8.07 6.07 -5.19
CA TYR A 66 -7.05 6.66 -6.06
C TYR A 66 -5.68 6.33 -5.50
N SER A 67 -4.72 6.05 -6.37
CA SER A 67 -3.37 5.64 -5.97
C SER A 67 -2.29 6.40 -6.69
N TYR A 68 -1.23 6.75 -5.96
CA TYR A 68 0.02 7.24 -6.52
C TYR A 68 1.18 6.48 -5.89
N PHE A 69 1.98 5.79 -6.73
CA PHE A 69 3.15 5.05 -6.29
C PHE A 69 4.43 5.84 -6.58
N CYS A 70 5.16 6.16 -5.53
CA CYS A 70 6.46 6.80 -5.60
C CYS A 70 7.56 5.75 -5.43
N LEU A 71 8.26 5.46 -6.52
CA LEU A 71 9.42 4.57 -6.56
C LEU A 71 10.57 5.14 -5.73
N THR A 72 11.08 4.39 -4.74
CA THR A 72 12.25 4.81 -3.94
C THR A 72 13.48 3.97 -4.20
N ARG A 73 13.32 2.70 -4.58
CA ARG A 73 14.44 1.80 -4.89
C ARG A 73 14.09 0.83 -6.02
N VAL A 74 15.01 0.75 -6.99
CA VAL A 74 15.00 -0.26 -8.05
C VAL A 74 15.99 -1.37 -7.69
N THR A 75 15.61 -2.61 -7.92
CA THR A 75 16.49 -3.77 -7.85
C THR A 75 16.46 -4.51 -9.18
N GLU A 76 17.38 -5.45 -9.41
CA GLU A 76 17.36 -6.29 -10.62
C GLU A 76 16.06 -7.10 -10.79
N LYS A 77 15.31 -7.33 -9.71
CA LYS A 77 14.19 -8.27 -9.68
C LYS A 77 12.83 -7.62 -9.44
N GLY A 78 12.78 -6.30 -9.24
CA GLY A 78 11.54 -5.59 -8.89
C GLY A 78 11.83 -4.27 -8.20
N THR A 79 10.77 -3.59 -7.77
CA THR A 79 10.87 -2.25 -7.19
C THR A 79 10.22 -2.15 -5.82
N TYR A 80 10.55 -1.06 -5.13
CA TYR A 80 10.17 -0.80 -3.75
C TYR A 80 9.93 0.70 -3.58
N GLY A 81 8.90 1.08 -2.84
CA GLY A 81 8.51 2.48 -2.75
C GLY A 81 7.50 2.82 -1.66
N ILE A 82 6.91 4.00 -1.84
CA ILE A 82 5.84 4.56 -1.04
C ILE A 82 4.57 4.57 -1.88
N LEU A 83 3.45 4.15 -1.30
CA LEU A 83 2.14 4.23 -1.93
C LEU A 83 1.26 5.23 -1.19
N THR A 84 0.73 6.20 -1.91
CA THR A 84 -0.37 7.03 -1.43
C THR A 84 -1.68 6.46 -1.95
N LEU A 85 -2.63 6.18 -1.06
CA LEU A 85 -4.03 5.89 -1.41
C LEU A 85 -4.92 7.02 -0.91
N CYS A 86 -5.91 7.42 -1.68
CA CYS A 86 -6.78 8.55 -1.37
C CYS A 86 -8.21 8.31 -1.83
N ARG A 87 -9.19 8.74 -1.04
CA ARG A 87 -10.61 8.74 -1.46
C ARG A 87 -10.90 9.84 -2.50
N PHE A 88 -10.04 10.85 -2.57
CA PHE A 88 -10.17 11.99 -3.49
C PHE A 88 -9.23 11.83 -4.69
N PRO A 89 -9.58 12.42 -5.86
CA PRO A 89 -8.68 12.45 -7.01
C PRO A 89 -7.31 13.03 -6.64
N ILE A 90 -6.25 12.40 -7.14
CA ILE A 90 -4.87 12.89 -7.01
C ILE A 90 -4.59 13.80 -8.21
N ILE A 91 -4.07 15.00 -7.93
CA ILE A 91 -3.66 15.99 -8.95
C ILE A 91 -2.15 16.17 -8.81
N GLU A 92 -1.43 16.04 -9.92
CA GLU A 92 0.02 16.25 -10.06
C GLU A 92 0.35 17.62 -10.68
#